data_AF-A0AAD7T9J2-F1
#
_entry.id   AF-A0AAD7T9J2-F1
#
_cell.length_a   1.000
_cell.length_b   1.000
_cell.length_c   1.000
_cell.angle_alpha   90.00
_cell.angle_beta   90.00
_cell.angle_gamma   90.00
#
_symmetry.space_group_name_H-M   'P 1'
#
loop_
_entity.id
_entity.type
_entity.pdbx_description
1 polymer ?
#
loop_
_entity_poly.entity_id
_entity_poly.type
_entity_poly.pdbx_seq_one_letter_code
_entity_poly.pdbx_strand_id
1 'polypeptide(L)'
;MADGCFFQLNMVPVLTHLPRYLGWDVSQETFYIKSVQNKQTPLARQAGVDQSTLMYLAVFKVVPLKLVGILDINKKAFGSTVVDVILSQGVLAVSHSSKVVKLYSFENIVQKYMTKELVLGEQYEWSGVGGIIGEPPFGIPVNIPISDCLPVLFEVSCFSNGIQIGGHPWHYIFTPNNKKHQGTHHICSLQDGSLAKNGIQDMKCCSLESDWIYFHPDDSGRIIHVGPSVINILKILKTEERHSQSEVVQEFTITAHRVDNAASQVSITSSGRIVKRRFHQLDDDPEQETFRMVEYEDELDLLAVVEVAHREEEGKAHVRIHDNQTGMFLKKVPLVESWDVTYSHELFFDLDTIVHIEQKKNNQFCCHVYKVTCRRPD
;
A
#
# COMPACT_ATOMS: atom_id res chain seq x y z
N MET A 1 11.63 11.48 -6.18
CA MET A 1 11.67 10.13 -6.77
C MET A 1 11.29 9.13 -5.69
N ALA A 2 9.99 9.05 -5.41
CA ALA A 2 9.42 8.17 -4.40
C ALA A 2 8.11 7.61 -4.98
N ASP A 3 8.24 6.75 -5.98
CA ASP A 3 7.10 6.02 -6.55
C ASP A 3 6.64 4.97 -5.55
N GLY A 4 5.74 5.39 -4.67
CA GLY A 4 4.99 4.51 -3.79
C GLY A 4 3.93 3.73 -4.57
N CYS A 5 4.36 2.86 -5.47
CA CYS A 5 3.44 1.94 -6.15
C CYS A 5 3.11 0.75 -5.23
N PHE A 6 1.87 0.67 -4.78
CA PHE A 6 1.29 -0.56 -4.23
C PHE A 6 1.06 -1.55 -5.37
N PHE A 7 1.95 -2.53 -5.54
CA PHE A 7 1.72 -3.65 -6.46
C PHE A 7 1.39 -4.93 -5.70
N GLN A 8 0.21 -5.51 -5.97
CA GLN A 8 -0.14 -6.87 -5.57
C GLN A 8 -0.01 -7.80 -6.78
N LEU A 9 1.22 -8.14 -7.19
CA LEU A 9 1.47 -9.03 -8.33
C LEU A 9 1.33 -10.52 -7.94
N ASN A 10 0.34 -11.18 -8.53
CA ASN A 10 0.14 -12.63 -8.47
C ASN A 10 1.04 -13.35 -9.49
N MET A 11 2.02 -14.15 -9.04
CA MET A 11 2.71 -15.15 -9.89
C MET A 11 2.99 -16.46 -9.12
N VAL A 12 2.90 -17.60 -9.83
CA VAL A 12 2.94 -19.00 -9.34
C VAL A 12 3.84 -19.81 -10.32
N PRO A 13 4.46 -20.97 -9.96
CA PRO A 13 5.43 -21.31 -8.91
C PRO A 13 6.84 -21.61 -9.53
N VAL A 14 8.00 -21.65 -8.85
CA VAL A 14 8.54 -22.77 -8.06
C VAL A 14 9.87 -22.30 -7.40
N LEU A 15 9.84 -22.05 -6.09
CA LEU A 15 10.91 -22.46 -5.17
C LEU A 15 10.29 -23.61 -4.37
N THR A 16 11.07 -24.59 -3.93
CA THR A 16 10.58 -25.78 -3.21
C THR A 16 9.93 -25.46 -1.85
N HIS A 17 9.91 -24.18 -1.45
CA HIS A 17 8.85 -23.53 -0.67
C HIS A 17 8.27 -22.37 -1.50
N LEU A 18 6.99 -22.45 -1.88
CA LEU A 18 6.36 -21.50 -2.81
C LEU A 18 6.58 -20.03 -2.40
N PRO A 19 7.28 -19.21 -3.21
CA PRO A 19 7.29 -17.77 -3.05
C PRO A 19 5.93 -17.27 -3.55
N ARG A 20 5.23 -16.50 -2.72
CA ARG A 20 3.86 -16.07 -3.03
C ARG A 20 3.74 -14.55 -3.18
N TYR A 21 4.77 -13.82 -2.76
CA TYR A 21 4.75 -12.36 -2.70
C TYR A 21 6.07 -11.79 -3.22
N LEU A 22 5.97 -10.94 -4.23
CA LEU A 22 7.02 -10.09 -4.74
C LEU A 22 6.67 -8.65 -4.37
N GLY A 23 7.65 -7.87 -3.92
CA GLY A 23 7.47 -6.47 -3.58
C GLY A 23 8.70 -5.64 -3.96
N TRP A 24 8.53 -4.33 -4.02
CA TRP A 24 9.60 -3.37 -4.27
C TRP A 24 10.10 -2.78 -2.96
N ASP A 25 11.42 -2.78 -2.77
CA ASP A 25 12.07 -1.98 -1.73
C ASP A 25 12.21 -0.53 -2.23
N VAL A 26 12.77 -0.41 -3.44
CA VAL A 26 12.85 0.83 -4.22
C VAL A 26 12.40 0.49 -5.64
N SER A 27 11.35 1.17 -6.13
CA SER A 27 10.74 0.92 -7.44
C SER A 27 11.79 0.90 -8.55
N GLN A 28 11.72 -0.13 -9.40
CA GLN A 28 12.64 -0.40 -10.51
C GLN A 28 14.12 -0.63 -10.16
N GLU A 29 14.56 -0.38 -8.92
CA GLU A 29 15.95 -0.57 -8.50
C GLU A 29 16.16 -1.87 -7.72
N THR A 30 15.36 -2.09 -6.68
CA THR A 30 15.52 -3.20 -5.73
C THR A 30 14.17 -3.83 -5.42
N PHE A 31 14.04 -5.13 -5.66
CA PHE A 31 12.86 -5.91 -5.32
C PHE A 31 13.19 -7.03 -4.34
N TYR A 32 12.18 -7.56 -3.68
CA TYR A 32 12.32 -8.70 -2.80
C TYR A 32 11.24 -9.74 -3.06
N ILE A 33 11.57 -10.98 -2.71
CA ILE A 33 10.68 -12.12 -2.76
C ILE A 33 10.54 -12.66 -1.33
N LYS A 34 9.31 -12.80 -0.87
CA LYS A 34 8.98 -13.30 0.47
C LYS A 34 8.32 -14.67 0.39
N SER A 35 8.77 -15.60 1.24
CA SER A 35 8.12 -16.90 1.38
C SER A 35 6.80 -16.79 2.13
N VAL A 36 5.91 -17.77 1.95
CA VAL A 36 4.79 -17.94 2.89
C VAL A 36 5.31 -18.20 4.31
N GLN A 37 4.50 -17.85 5.31
CA GLN A 37 4.82 -18.16 6.69
C GLN A 37 4.92 -19.68 6.87
N ASN A 38 6.07 -20.14 7.35
CA ASN A 38 6.30 -21.53 7.66
C ASN A 38 5.52 -21.89 8.94
N LYS A 39 4.38 -22.54 8.76
CA LYS A 39 3.60 -23.07 9.87
C LYS A 39 4.16 -24.42 10.25
N GLN A 40 4.59 -24.56 11.49
CA GLN A 40 5.05 -25.83 12.02
C GLN A 40 3.97 -26.90 11.81
N THR A 41 4.31 -27.96 11.08
CA THR A 41 3.37 -29.03 10.80
C THR A 41 3.09 -29.84 12.08
N PRO A 42 1.90 -30.46 12.21
CA PRO A 42 1.59 -31.32 13.36
C PRO A 42 2.62 -32.43 13.56
N LEU A 43 3.14 -33.00 12.46
CA LEU A 43 4.20 -34.01 12.44
C LEU A 43 5.53 -33.49 12.99
N ALA A 44 5.98 -32.30 12.56
CA ALA A 44 7.21 -31.69 13.07
C ALA A 44 7.12 -31.39 14.57
N ARG A 45 5.93 -30.96 15.04
CA ARG A 45 5.66 -30.73 16.46
C ARG A 45 5.73 -32.02 17.27
N GLN A 46 5.19 -33.12 16.76
CA GLN A 46 5.24 -34.44 17.41
C GLN A 46 6.67 -35.01 17.47
N ALA A 47 7.51 -34.69 16.48
CA ALA A 47 8.91 -35.10 16.43
C ALA A 47 9.84 -34.22 17.29
N GLY A 48 9.32 -33.20 18.00
CA GLY A 48 10.13 -32.28 18.79
C GLY A 48 11.03 -31.35 17.96
N VAL A 49 10.79 -31.26 16.64
CA VAL A 49 11.57 -30.39 15.74
C VAL A 49 11.03 -28.97 15.86
N ASP A 50 11.75 -28.11 16.59
CA ASP A 50 11.43 -26.68 16.63
C ASP A 50 11.94 -25.99 15.36
N GLN A 51 11.01 -25.68 14.46
CA GLN A 51 11.28 -24.79 13.34
C GLN A 51 11.34 -23.36 13.86
N SER A 52 12.55 -22.83 13.99
CA SER A 52 12.80 -21.44 14.40
C SER A 52 12.51 -20.45 13.27
N THR A 53 12.71 -20.84 12.01
CA THR A 53 12.46 -19.98 10.85
C THR A 53 10.98 -19.85 10.55
N LEU A 54 10.52 -18.60 10.47
CA LEU A 54 9.15 -18.22 10.17
C LEU A 54 8.97 -17.88 8.69
N MET A 55 9.90 -17.13 8.08
CA MET A 55 9.85 -16.71 6.68
C MET A 55 11.26 -16.52 6.12
N TYR A 56 11.38 -16.52 4.79
CA TYR A 56 12.58 -16.07 4.09
C TYR A 56 12.27 -14.83 3.25
N LEU A 57 13.24 -13.92 3.21
CA LEU A 57 13.21 -12.71 2.39
C LEU A 57 14.45 -12.70 1.50
N ALA A 58 14.29 -12.88 0.19
CA ALA A 58 15.36 -12.77 -0.79
C ALA A 58 15.29 -11.40 -1.47
N VAL A 59 16.39 -10.64 -1.45
CA VAL A 59 16.43 -9.27 -1.97
C VAL A 59 17.37 -9.19 -3.18
N PHE A 60 16.96 -8.48 -4.22
CA PHE A 60 17.66 -8.40 -5.50
C PHE A 60 17.72 -6.96 -6.01
N LYS A 61 18.84 -6.57 -6.60
CA LYS A 61 18.94 -5.40 -7.48
C LYS A 61 18.54 -5.79 -8.90
N VAL A 62 17.87 -4.91 -9.63
CA VAL A 62 17.36 -5.19 -10.98
C VAL A 62 18.44 -5.09 -12.06
N VAL A 63 19.25 -4.02 -12.04
CA VAL A 63 20.23 -3.74 -13.12
C VAL A 63 21.65 -3.53 -12.57
N PRO A 64 22.60 -4.45 -12.82
CA PRO A 64 22.35 -5.82 -13.29
C PRO A 64 21.59 -6.63 -12.22
N LEU A 65 20.93 -7.72 -12.66
CA LEU A 65 20.24 -8.61 -11.72
C LEU A 65 21.26 -9.20 -10.74
N LYS A 66 21.22 -8.77 -9.48
CA LYS A 66 22.18 -9.16 -8.45
C LYS A 66 21.45 -9.51 -7.16
N LEU A 67 21.76 -10.69 -6.62
CA LEU A 67 21.31 -11.07 -5.29
C LEU A 67 22.00 -10.18 -4.24
N VAL A 68 21.20 -9.45 -3.47
CA VAL A 68 21.67 -8.72 -2.29
C VAL A 68 21.86 -9.70 -1.15
N GLY A 69 20.88 -10.57 -0.91
CA GLY A 69 21.01 -11.65 0.06
C GLY A 69 19.67 -12.29 0.41
N ILE A 70 19.74 -13.40 1.13
CA ILE A 70 18.59 -14.12 1.68
C ILE A 70 18.64 -14.05 3.19
N LEU A 71 17.64 -13.37 3.74
CA LEU A 71 17.41 -13.16 5.15
C LEU A 71 16.46 -14.22 5.72
N ASP A 72 16.88 -14.84 6.82
CA ASP A 72 16.06 -15.71 7.65
C ASP A 72 15.30 -14.88 8.71
N ILE A 73 13.98 -14.82 8.57
CA ILE A 73 13.09 -14.25 9.59
C ILE A 73 12.76 -15.37 10.58
N ASN A 74 13.41 -15.35 11.74
CA ASN A 74 13.25 -16.39 12.76
C ASN A 74 12.71 -15.89 14.11
N LYS A 75 12.20 -16.85 14.90
CA LYS A 75 11.61 -16.60 16.23
C LYS A 75 12.60 -16.03 17.24
N LYS A 76 13.90 -16.29 17.11
CA LYS A 76 14.92 -15.84 18.07
C LYS A 76 15.21 -14.35 17.92
N ALA A 77 15.42 -13.91 16.69
CA ALA A 77 15.74 -12.53 16.37
C ALA A 77 14.51 -11.62 16.38
N PHE A 78 13.40 -12.09 15.80
CA PHE A 78 12.20 -11.27 15.60
C PHE A 78 11.04 -11.63 16.52
N GLY A 79 11.14 -12.68 17.33
CA GLY A 79 10.05 -13.15 18.20
C GLY A 79 9.06 -14.09 17.49
N SER A 80 8.26 -14.80 18.30
CA SER A 80 7.33 -15.84 17.80
C SER A 80 6.02 -15.31 17.25
N THR A 81 5.73 -14.03 17.42
CA THR A 81 4.45 -13.39 17.07
C THR A 81 4.47 -12.71 15.71
N VAL A 82 5.56 -12.81 14.94
CA VAL A 82 5.65 -12.24 13.58
C VAL A 82 4.55 -12.83 12.71
N VAL A 83 3.78 -11.94 12.09
CA VAL A 83 2.74 -12.30 11.12
C VAL A 83 3.13 -11.91 9.70
N ASP A 84 3.88 -10.83 9.54
CA ASP A 84 4.28 -10.36 8.23
C ASP A 84 5.55 -9.51 8.25
N VAL A 85 6.20 -9.41 7.09
CA VAL A 85 7.40 -8.59 6.86
C VAL A 85 7.30 -7.87 5.51
N ILE A 86 7.67 -6.59 5.50
CA ILE A 86 7.75 -5.72 4.33
C ILE A 86 9.11 -5.01 4.36
N LEU A 87 9.74 -4.86 3.21
CA LEU A 87 10.97 -4.09 3.04
C LEU A 87 10.64 -2.87 2.18
N SER A 88 10.98 -1.68 2.66
CA SER A 88 10.73 -0.43 1.93
C SER A 88 11.80 0.59 2.27
N GLN A 89 12.43 1.17 1.24
CA GLN A 89 13.53 2.12 1.33
C GLN A 89 14.62 1.72 2.34
N GLY A 90 15.02 0.44 2.33
CA GLY A 90 16.05 -0.08 3.25
C GLY A 90 15.60 -0.27 4.70
N VAL A 91 14.31 -0.08 5.00
CA VAL A 91 13.70 -0.33 6.31
C VAL A 91 12.91 -1.63 6.27
N LEU A 92 13.27 -2.56 7.14
CA LEU A 92 12.55 -3.81 7.34
C LEU A 92 11.44 -3.60 8.38
N ALA A 93 10.19 -3.55 7.93
CA ALA A 93 9.02 -3.48 8.79
C ALA A 93 8.51 -4.87 9.13
N VAL A 94 8.45 -5.18 10.43
CA VAL A 94 8.01 -6.48 10.95
C VAL A 94 6.73 -6.30 11.74
N SER A 95 5.66 -6.93 11.26
CA SER A 95 4.34 -6.87 11.85
C SER A 95 4.11 -8.06 12.77
N HIS A 96 3.54 -7.79 13.95
CA HIS A 96 3.25 -8.80 14.96
C HIS A 96 1.74 -9.00 15.16
N SER A 97 1.35 -10.21 15.61
CA SER A 97 -0.03 -10.54 15.97
C SER A 97 -0.56 -9.70 17.14
N SER A 98 0.34 -9.13 17.95
CA SER A 98 0.05 -8.21 19.04
C SER A 98 -0.29 -6.78 18.58
N LYS A 99 -0.47 -6.55 17.27
CA LYS A 99 -0.78 -5.23 16.70
C LYS A 99 0.33 -4.20 16.89
N VAL A 100 1.57 -4.68 16.85
CA VAL A 100 2.79 -3.89 16.95
C VAL A 100 3.58 -4.06 15.66
N VAL A 101 4.11 -2.96 15.14
CA VAL A 101 5.06 -2.95 14.02
C VAL A 101 6.40 -2.47 14.53
N LYS A 102 7.46 -3.21 14.21
CA LYS A 102 8.85 -2.89 14.55
C LYS A 102 9.66 -2.66 13.28
N LEU A 103 10.44 -1.59 13.27
CA LEU A 103 11.28 -1.22 12.13
C LEU A 103 12.74 -1.49 12.43
N TYR A 104 13.45 -2.07 11.47
CA TYR A 104 14.87 -2.37 11.54
C TYR A 104 15.59 -1.81 10.30
N SER A 105 16.85 -1.43 10.43
CA SER A 105 17.67 -1.08 9.26
C SER A 105 18.10 -2.36 8.55
N PHE A 106 17.64 -2.54 7.32
CA PHE A 106 18.06 -3.67 6.49
C PHE A 106 19.54 -3.58 6.14
N GLU A 107 20.06 -2.37 5.90
CA GLU A 107 21.48 -2.13 5.68
C GLU A 107 22.33 -2.63 6.86
N ASN A 108 21.98 -2.26 8.09
CA ASN A 108 22.68 -2.71 9.29
C ASN A 108 22.60 -4.23 9.45
N ILE A 109 21.46 -4.84 9.09
CA ILE A 109 21.30 -6.30 9.11
C ILE A 109 22.26 -6.95 8.12
N VAL A 110 22.29 -6.47 6.88
CA VAL A 110 23.19 -6.96 5.83
C VAL A 110 24.65 -6.82 6.25
N GLN A 111 25.06 -5.64 6.68
CA GLN A 111 26.45 -5.37 7.07
C GLN A 111 26.94 -6.23 8.24
N LYS A 112 26.06 -6.53 9.21
CA LYS A 112 26.44 -7.24 10.43
C LYS A 112 26.31 -8.76 10.33
N TYR A 113 25.29 -9.26 9.64
CA TYR A 113 24.92 -10.68 9.68
C TYR A 113 25.17 -11.43 8.36
N MET A 114 25.49 -10.74 7.27
CA MET A 114 25.84 -11.42 6.02
C MET A 114 27.14 -12.21 6.20
N THR A 115 27.06 -13.53 6.02
CA THR A 115 28.21 -14.42 6.16
C THR A 115 29.09 -14.42 4.93
N LYS A 116 28.48 -14.35 3.74
CA LYS A 116 29.16 -14.33 2.46
C LYS A 116 28.28 -13.73 1.36
N GLU A 117 28.90 -13.00 0.44
CA GLU A 117 28.24 -12.55 -0.79
C GLU A 117 27.99 -13.74 -1.73
N LEU A 118 26.78 -13.83 -2.28
CA LEU A 118 26.37 -14.89 -3.18
C LEU A 118 26.10 -14.31 -4.57
N VAL A 119 26.61 -14.96 -5.61
CA VAL A 119 26.40 -14.57 -7.01
C VAL A 119 25.60 -15.68 -7.70
N LEU A 120 24.52 -15.30 -8.36
CA LEU A 120 23.69 -16.26 -9.12
C LEU A 120 24.52 -16.89 -10.25
N GLY A 121 24.41 -18.22 -10.41
CA GLY A 121 25.14 -18.97 -11.43
C GLY A 121 26.57 -19.38 -11.04
N GLU A 122 27.08 -18.95 -9.88
CA GLU A 122 28.39 -19.41 -9.39
C GLU A 122 28.29 -20.74 -8.65
N GLN A 123 29.41 -21.48 -8.69
CA GLN A 123 29.56 -22.74 -7.98
C GLN A 123 29.78 -22.49 -6.48
N TYR A 124 29.02 -23.19 -5.66
CA TYR A 124 29.03 -23.01 -4.22
C TYR A 124 29.04 -24.37 -3.51
N GLU A 125 29.92 -24.49 -2.53
CA GLU A 125 29.96 -25.64 -1.64
C GLU A 125 29.45 -25.23 -0.26
N TRP A 126 28.38 -25.87 0.19
CA TRP A 126 27.82 -25.68 1.52
C TRP A 126 27.67 -27.02 2.21
N SER A 127 28.23 -27.15 3.42
CA SER A 127 28.11 -28.38 4.23
C SER A 127 28.50 -29.68 3.48
N GLY A 128 29.46 -29.60 2.56
CA GLY A 128 29.93 -30.74 1.76
C GLY A 128 29.06 -31.09 0.55
N VAL A 129 28.01 -30.31 0.26
CA VAL A 129 27.18 -30.42 -0.94
C VAL A 129 27.52 -29.25 -1.86
N GLY A 130 28.04 -29.57 -3.04
CA GLY A 130 28.31 -28.60 -4.10
C GLY A 130 27.14 -28.45 -5.05
N GLY A 131 26.90 -27.22 -5.53
CA GLY A 131 25.90 -26.92 -6.54
C GLY A 131 26.07 -25.53 -7.13
N ILE A 132 25.21 -25.17 -8.07
CA ILE A 132 25.19 -23.85 -8.68
C ILE A 132 24.11 -23.00 -7.99
N ILE A 133 24.48 -21.80 -7.56
CA ILE A 133 23.56 -20.89 -6.87
C ILE A 133 22.42 -20.51 -7.82
N GLY A 134 21.19 -20.80 -7.40
CA GLY A 134 19.96 -20.53 -8.15
C GLY A 134 19.48 -21.69 -9.01
N GLU A 135 20.27 -22.74 -9.21
CA GLU A 135 19.87 -23.89 -10.01
C GLU A 135 19.23 -25.01 -9.17
N PRO A 136 18.19 -25.70 -9.67
CA PRO A 136 17.65 -26.86 -8.99
C PRO A 136 18.64 -28.04 -9.03
N PRO A 137 18.75 -28.86 -7.96
CA PRO A 137 17.98 -28.79 -6.71
C PRO A 137 18.60 -27.88 -5.64
N PHE A 138 19.73 -27.23 -5.92
CA PHE A 138 20.52 -26.48 -4.94
C PHE A 138 19.84 -25.19 -4.46
N GLY A 139 19.20 -24.46 -5.38
CA GLY A 139 18.52 -23.20 -5.09
C GLY A 139 19.49 -22.11 -4.62
N ILE A 140 18.97 -21.14 -3.88
CA ILE A 140 19.78 -20.04 -3.32
C ILE A 140 19.91 -20.26 -1.80
N PRO A 141 21.12 -20.40 -1.25
CA PRO A 141 21.30 -20.60 0.19
C PRO A 141 21.06 -19.32 0.99
N VAL A 142 20.66 -19.49 2.25
CA VAL A 142 20.55 -18.40 3.22
C VAL A 142 21.94 -17.91 3.59
N ASN A 143 22.24 -16.64 3.32
CA ASN A 143 23.53 -16.02 3.64
C ASN A 143 23.43 -14.87 4.67
N ILE A 144 22.24 -14.57 5.17
CA ILE A 144 22.04 -13.61 6.27
C ILE A 144 21.29 -14.31 7.42
N PRO A 145 21.96 -15.22 8.16
CA PRO A 145 21.38 -15.84 9.35
C PRO A 145 21.46 -14.88 10.54
N ILE A 146 20.35 -14.68 11.24
CA ILE A 146 20.32 -13.83 12.45
C ILE A 146 20.21 -14.70 13.69
N SER A 147 21.26 -14.74 14.51
CA SER A 147 21.28 -15.51 15.75
C SER A 147 20.88 -14.71 16.99
N ASP A 148 21.01 -13.38 16.91
CA ASP A 148 20.95 -12.48 18.06
C ASP A 148 19.75 -11.52 17.98
N CYS A 149 19.46 -10.83 19.08
CA CYS A 149 18.45 -9.78 19.09
C CYS A 149 18.92 -8.58 18.25
N LEU A 150 18.03 -8.05 17.42
CA LEU A 150 18.29 -6.90 16.55
C LEU A 150 17.90 -5.58 17.25
N PRO A 151 18.67 -4.50 17.06
CA PRO A 151 18.26 -3.18 17.54
C PRO A 151 17.03 -2.70 16.76
N VAL A 152 15.94 -2.46 17.48
CA VAL A 152 14.72 -1.87 16.92
C VAL A 152 14.94 -0.37 16.76
N LEU A 153 14.73 0.16 15.56
CA LEU A 153 14.84 1.60 15.28
C LEU A 153 13.61 2.36 15.74
N PHE A 154 12.44 1.74 15.54
CA PHE A 154 11.15 2.37 15.82
C PHE A 154 10.09 1.29 16.08
N GLU A 155 9.17 1.57 16.99
CA GLU A 155 8.08 0.66 17.36
C GLU A 155 6.78 1.45 17.52
N VAL A 156 5.69 0.93 16.95
CA VAL A 156 4.35 1.53 17.09
C VAL A 156 3.29 0.45 17.29
N SER A 157 2.28 0.76 18.11
CA SER A 157 1.08 -0.06 18.30
C SER A 157 -0.05 0.47 17.41
N CYS A 158 -0.48 -0.31 16.43
CA CYS A 158 -1.43 0.11 15.40
C CYS A 158 -2.48 -0.97 15.10
N PHE A 159 -3.74 -0.57 14.89
CA PHE A 159 -4.87 -1.49 14.74
C PHE A 159 -4.76 -2.45 13.54
N SER A 160 -4.31 -1.95 12.39
CA SER A 160 -4.28 -2.67 11.11
C SER A 160 -2.90 -3.20 10.70
N ASN A 161 -1.88 -3.12 11.58
CA ASN A 161 -0.48 -3.43 11.23
C ASN A 161 0.09 -2.56 10.08
N GLY A 162 -0.58 -1.46 9.72
CA GLY A 162 -0.11 -0.48 8.74
C GLY A 162 0.44 0.75 9.44
N ILE A 163 1.71 1.05 9.17
CA ILE A 163 2.34 2.34 9.44
C ILE A 163 2.87 2.87 8.11
N GLN A 164 2.75 4.18 7.91
CA GLN A 164 3.44 4.88 6.84
C GLN A 164 4.40 5.89 7.44
N ILE A 165 5.58 6.04 6.85
CA ILE A 165 6.58 7.05 7.22
C ILE A 165 6.86 7.87 5.97
N GLY A 166 6.89 9.19 6.12
CA GLY A 166 7.08 10.08 4.99
C GLY A 166 6.85 11.54 5.37
N GLY A 167 6.63 12.36 4.35
CA GLY A 167 6.38 13.78 4.50
C GLY A 167 7.64 14.60 4.77
N HIS A 168 7.49 15.91 4.59
CA HIS A 168 8.52 16.90 4.85
C HIS A 168 7.92 18.03 5.68
N PRO A 169 8.22 18.13 6.99
CA PRO A 169 9.11 17.28 7.80
C PRO A 169 8.69 15.81 7.95
N TRP A 170 9.64 14.94 8.32
CA TRP A 170 9.44 13.50 8.55
C TRP A 170 8.41 13.20 9.65
N HIS A 171 7.33 12.55 9.27
CA HIS A 171 6.23 12.11 10.13
C HIS A 171 5.88 10.65 9.86
N TYR A 172 5.01 10.09 10.69
CA TYR A 172 4.40 8.80 10.46
C TYR A 172 2.88 8.86 10.66
N ILE A 173 2.17 8.05 9.88
CA ILE A 173 0.71 7.91 9.94
C ILE A 173 0.39 6.50 10.42
N PHE A 174 -0.48 6.40 11.42
CA PHE A 174 -0.98 5.13 11.90
C PHE A 174 -2.40 5.27 12.47
N THR A 175 -3.11 4.14 12.53
CA THR A 175 -4.40 4.05 13.24
C THR A 175 -4.16 3.47 14.63
N PRO A 176 -4.53 4.17 15.73
CA PRO A 176 -4.34 3.68 17.09
C PRO A 176 -4.95 2.30 17.31
N ASN A 177 -4.32 1.46 18.13
CA ASN A 177 -4.75 0.10 18.43
C ASN A 177 -6.00 0.06 19.35
N ASN A 178 -7.13 0.55 18.84
CA ASN A 178 -8.42 0.54 19.49
C ASN A 178 -9.51 0.51 18.43
N LYS A 179 -10.44 -0.44 18.53
CA LYS A 179 -11.57 -0.58 17.59
C LYS A 179 -12.42 0.70 17.48
N LYS A 180 -12.45 1.52 18.53
CA LYS A 180 -13.20 2.80 18.51
C LYS A 180 -12.57 3.87 17.62
N HIS A 181 -11.32 3.69 17.21
CA HIS A 181 -10.57 4.60 16.35
C HIS A 181 -10.39 4.03 14.94
N GLN A 182 -11.18 3.03 14.55
CA GLN A 182 -11.21 2.57 13.16
C GLN A 182 -11.68 3.73 12.27
N GLY A 183 -10.92 4.06 11.21
CA GLY A 183 -11.14 5.26 10.38
C GLY A 183 -10.52 6.55 10.95
N THR A 184 -9.86 6.49 12.10
CA THR A 184 -9.11 7.62 12.65
C THR A 184 -7.62 7.41 12.45
N HIS A 185 -6.96 8.41 11.89
CA HIS A 185 -5.54 8.40 11.57
C HIS A 185 -4.79 9.45 12.38
N HIS A 186 -3.66 9.05 12.97
CA HIS A 186 -2.80 9.93 13.74
C HIS A 186 -1.53 10.22 12.96
N ILE A 187 -1.22 11.50 12.78
CA ILE A 187 -0.03 12.01 12.12
C ILE A 187 0.93 12.53 13.22
N CYS A 188 2.03 11.83 13.42
CA CYS A 188 2.99 12.10 14.49
C CYS A 188 4.38 12.40 13.94
N SER A 189 5.12 13.28 14.62
CA SER A 189 6.52 13.58 14.34
C SER A 189 7.38 12.34 14.55
N LEU A 190 8.23 12.01 13.57
CA LEU A 190 9.15 10.89 13.71
C LEU A 190 10.27 11.19 14.73
N GLN A 191 10.58 12.46 14.96
CA GLN A 191 11.69 12.89 15.82
C GLN A 191 11.45 12.57 17.30
N ASP A 192 10.23 12.78 17.78
CA ASP A 192 9.88 12.71 19.21
C ASP A 192 8.57 11.96 19.49
N GLY A 193 7.90 11.45 18.45
CA GLY A 193 6.61 10.77 18.58
C GLY A 193 5.44 11.69 18.92
N SER A 194 5.65 13.01 18.94
CA SER A 194 4.61 13.97 19.29
C SER A 194 3.53 14.03 18.20
N LEU A 195 2.27 14.10 18.61
CA LEU A 195 1.15 14.27 17.69
C LEU A 195 1.18 15.69 17.11
N ALA A 196 1.12 15.81 15.78
CA ALA A 196 1.04 17.12 15.14
C ALA A 196 -0.26 17.84 15.55
N LYS A 197 -0.23 19.18 15.62
CA LYS A 197 -1.44 19.98 15.81
C LYS A 197 -2.39 19.70 14.63
N ASN A 198 -3.65 19.41 14.92
CA ASN A 198 -4.63 18.88 13.95
C ASN A 198 -4.18 17.57 13.26
N GLY A 199 -3.26 16.81 13.85
CA GLY A 199 -2.75 15.55 13.28
C GLY A 199 -3.71 14.36 13.43
N ILE A 200 -4.83 14.52 14.13
CA ILE A 200 -5.89 13.50 14.18
C ILE A 200 -6.83 13.77 13.01
N GLN A 201 -6.80 12.88 12.03
CA GLN A 201 -7.64 12.92 10.83
C GLN A 201 -8.73 11.86 10.95
N ASP A 202 -9.97 12.30 10.86
CA ASP A 202 -11.18 11.48 10.95
C ASP A 202 -12.15 11.99 9.89
N MET A 203 -12.25 11.27 8.76
CA MET A 203 -13.17 11.65 7.72
C MET A 203 -14.57 11.20 8.08
N LYS A 204 -15.45 12.16 8.36
CA LYS A 204 -16.85 11.88 8.67
C LYS A 204 -17.59 11.47 7.39
N CYS A 205 -17.52 10.18 7.04
CA CYS A 205 -18.35 9.57 6.00
C CYS A 205 -19.11 8.36 6.54
N CYS A 206 -20.36 8.20 6.08
CA CYS A 206 -21.19 7.04 6.35
C CYS A 206 -21.01 6.02 5.22
N SER A 207 -19.92 5.27 5.24
CA SER A 207 -19.51 4.34 4.17
C SER A 207 -19.24 2.93 4.72
N LEU A 208 -19.41 1.89 3.90
CA LEU A 208 -18.97 0.53 4.23
C LEU A 208 -17.46 0.39 4.09
N GLU A 209 -16.89 0.99 3.06
CA GLU A 209 -15.44 1.09 2.89
C GLU A 209 -14.87 2.20 3.75
N SER A 210 -13.77 1.90 4.46
CA SER A 210 -13.04 2.90 5.25
C SER A 210 -12.28 3.84 4.32
N ASP A 211 -12.16 5.10 4.76
CA ASP A 211 -11.24 6.05 4.18
C ASP A 211 -9.78 5.56 4.27
N TRP A 212 -8.94 6.09 3.39
CA TRP A 212 -7.52 5.82 3.42
C TRP A 212 -6.72 7.11 3.33
N ILE A 213 -5.54 7.09 3.93
CA ILE A 213 -4.67 8.26 4.04
C ILE A 213 -3.24 7.83 3.77
N TYR A 214 -2.49 8.66 3.06
CA TYR A 214 -1.08 8.42 2.81
C TYR A 214 -0.31 9.70 2.53
N PHE A 215 1.00 9.67 2.76
CA PHE A 215 1.87 10.76 2.36
C PHE A 215 1.82 10.90 0.84
N HIS A 216 1.70 12.14 0.37
CA HIS A 216 1.84 12.41 -1.04
C HIS A 216 3.24 11.95 -1.50
N PRO A 217 3.36 11.23 -2.62
CA PRO A 217 4.65 10.73 -3.13
C PRO A 217 5.60 11.84 -3.61
N ASP A 218 5.20 13.12 -3.49
CA ASP A 218 6.05 14.24 -3.85
C ASP A 218 6.82 14.72 -2.62
N ASP A 219 7.93 15.41 -2.82
CA ASP A 219 8.75 15.90 -1.70
C ASP A 219 8.13 17.14 -1.01
N SER A 220 6.83 17.42 -1.23
CA SER A 220 6.15 18.63 -0.75
C SER A 220 5.73 18.58 0.73
N GLY A 221 5.74 17.38 1.32
CA GLY A 221 5.21 17.15 2.66
C GLY A 221 3.68 17.17 2.75
N ARG A 222 3.01 16.98 1.62
CA ARG A 222 1.56 16.82 1.56
C ARG A 222 1.12 15.41 1.95
N ILE A 223 -0.15 15.30 2.28
CA ILE A 223 -0.84 14.06 2.63
C ILE A 223 -2.14 14.02 1.84
N ILE A 224 -2.43 12.87 1.22
CA ILE A 224 -3.68 12.61 0.52
C ILE A 224 -4.58 11.82 1.46
N HIS A 225 -5.74 12.38 1.82
CA HIS A 225 -6.77 11.70 2.62
C HIS A 225 -8.01 11.51 1.77
N VAL A 226 -8.27 10.27 1.37
CA VAL A 226 -9.32 9.90 0.43
C VAL A 226 -10.46 9.23 1.17
N GLY A 227 -11.66 9.80 1.06
CA GLY A 227 -12.90 9.11 1.37
C GLY A 227 -13.75 8.91 0.11
N PRO A 228 -15.01 8.47 0.29
CA PRO A 228 -15.87 8.08 -0.83
C PRO A 228 -16.13 9.19 -1.84
N SER A 229 -16.18 10.46 -1.41
CA SER A 229 -16.53 11.59 -2.29
C SER A 229 -15.70 12.83 -2.09
N VAL A 230 -14.76 12.78 -1.15
CA VAL A 230 -13.93 13.90 -0.77
C VAL A 230 -12.51 13.40 -0.67
N ILE A 231 -11.60 14.07 -1.37
CA ILE A 231 -10.16 13.91 -1.20
C ILE A 231 -9.67 15.22 -0.59
N ASN A 232 -9.14 15.15 0.62
CA ASN A 232 -8.48 16.27 1.27
C ASN A 232 -6.98 16.17 1.02
N ILE A 233 -6.41 17.22 0.43
CA ILE A 233 -4.97 17.40 0.37
C ILE A 233 -4.56 18.24 1.56
N LEU A 234 -3.82 17.61 2.47
CA LEU A 234 -3.31 18.21 3.69
C LEU A 234 -1.82 18.49 3.53
N LYS A 235 -1.27 19.41 4.34
CA LYS A 235 0.14 19.79 4.34
C LYS A 235 0.66 19.90 5.75
N ILE A 236 1.87 19.38 5.96
CA ILE A 236 2.56 19.52 7.24
C ILE A 236 3.37 20.81 7.24
N LEU A 237 3.08 21.70 8.16
CA LEU A 237 3.81 22.94 8.37
C LEU A 237 4.64 22.85 9.66
N LYS A 238 5.85 23.40 9.64
CA LYS A 238 6.62 23.62 10.87
C LYS A 238 6.17 24.94 11.51
N THR A 239 5.79 24.91 12.78
CA THR A 239 5.55 26.14 13.54
C THR A 239 6.89 26.75 13.96
N GLU A 240 7.08 28.06 13.76
CA GLU A 240 8.32 28.76 14.11
C GLU A 240 8.47 29.05 15.62
N GLU A 241 7.40 28.87 16.40
CA GLU A 241 7.43 29.12 17.85
C GLU A 241 8.01 27.94 18.66
N ARG A 242 8.63 28.29 19.79
CA ARG A 242 9.48 27.43 20.63
C ARG A 242 8.86 26.04 20.87
N HIS A 243 9.65 25.01 20.53
CA HIS A 243 9.36 23.57 20.55
C HIS A 243 8.65 23.07 19.30
N SER A 244 9.40 22.77 18.24
CA SER A 244 9.24 21.76 17.17
C SER A 244 7.87 21.15 16.86
N GLN A 245 6.76 21.84 17.09
CA GLN A 245 5.42 21.32 16.88
C GLN A 245 5.02 21.56 15.44
N SER A 246 4.79 20.48 14.71
CA SER A 246 4.24 20.53 13.36
C SER A 246 2.73 20.68 13.43
N GLU A 247 2.15 21.39 12.45
CA GLU A 247 0.71 21.54 12.28
C GLU A 247 0.29 20.95 10.93
N VAL A 248 -0.82 20.22 10.92
CA VAL A 248 -1.45 19.73 9.70
C VAL A 248 -2.55 20.70 9.31
N VAL A 249 -2.47 21.23 8.09
CA VAL A 249 -3.46 22.15 7.51
C VAL A 249 -4.02 21.59 6.22
N GLN A 250 -5.28 21.89 5.92
CA GLN A 250 -5.87 21.55 4.63
C GLN A 250 -5.44 22.59 3.58
N GLU A 251 -4.89 22.14 2.46
CA GLU A 251 -4.45 22.99 1.35
C GLU A 251 -5.57 23.15 0.33
N PHE A 252 -6.13 22.05 -0.15
CA PHE A 252 -7.33 22.05 -1.00
C PHE A 252 -8.10 20.72 -0.89
N THR A 253 -9.26 20.68 -1.52
CA THR A 253 -10.15 19.52 -1.54
C THR A 253 -10.64 19.24 -2.95
N ILE A 254 -10.69 17.97 -3.34
CA ILE A 254 -11.34 17.49 -4.56
C ILE A 254 -12.63 16.78 -4.16
N THR A 255 -13.74 17.16 -4.79
CA THR A 255 -15.07 16.60 -4.50
C THR A 255 -15.65 15.87 -5.70
N ALA A 256 -16.24 14.70 -5.43
CA ALA A 256 -17.00 13.94 -6.41
C ALA A 256 -18.21 14.74 -6.89
N HIS A 257 -18.63 14.54 -8.14
CA HIS A 257 -19.76 15.27 -8.68
C HIS A 257 -21.08 14.60 -8.24
N ARG A 258 -21.48 14.85 -6.99
CA ARG A 258 -22.77 14.37 -6.47
C ARG A 258 -23.90 15.27 -6.94
N VAL A 259 -24.91 14.67 -7.57
CA VAL A 259 -26.19 15.35 -7.78
C VAL A 259 -26.95 15.23 -6.47
N ASP A 260 -27.18 16.36 -5.80
CA ASP A 260 -28.03 16.44 -4.61
C ASP A 260 -29.49 16.13 -4.98
N ASN A 261 -29.80 14.85 -5.21
CA ASN A 261 -31.17 14.34 -5.23
C ASN A 261 -31.71 14.15 -3.80
N ALA A 262 -31.12 14.83 -2.81
CA ALA A 262 -31.58 14.89 -1.43
C ALA A 262 -32.93 15.61 -1.27
N ALA A 263 -33.48 16.19 -2.35
CA ALA A 263 -34.89 16.56 -2.41
C ALA A 263 -35.77 15.31 -2.67
N SER A 264 -35.91 14.47 -1.64
CA SER A 264 -37.02 13.53 -1.43
C SER A 264 -37.54 12.81 -2.69
N GLN A 265 -36.93 11.69 -3.09
CA GLN A 265 -37.66 10.69 -3.87
C GLN A 265 -38.76 10.08 -2.96
N VAL A 266 -39.90 10.75 -2.94
CA VAL A 266 -41.15 10.22 -2.41
C VAL A 266 -41.62 9.14 -3.37
N SER A 267 -41.52 7.87 -2.96
CA SER A 267 -42.14 6.79 -3.72
C SER A 267 -43.62 6.71 -3.35
N ILE A 268 -44.49 6.91 -4.34
CA ILE A 268 -45.94 6.77 -4.18
C ILE A 268 -46.30 5.34 -4.60
N THR A 269 -46.84 4.55 -3.67
CA THR A 269 -47.32 3.21 -4.00
C THR A 269 -48.52 3.30 -4.94
N SER A 270 -48.87 2.22 -5.64
CA SER A 270 -50.06 2.13 -6.51
C SER A 270 -51.39 2.47 -5.82
N SER A 271 -51.41 2.53 -4.47
CA SER A 271 -52.52 2.97 -3.63
C SER A 271 -52.47 4.44 -3.21
N GLY A 272 -51.53 5.23 -3.72
CA GLY A 272 -51.39 6.66 -3.40
C GLY A 272 -50.69 6.97 -2.06
N ARG A 273 -50.11 5.97 -1.37
CA ARG A 273 -49.39 6.20 -0.11
C ARG A 273 -47.98 6.70 -0.38
N ILE A 274 -47.63 7.79 0.28
CA ILE A 274 -46.28 8.36 0.29
C ILE A 274 -45.40 7.54 1.24
N VAL A 275 -44.40 6.85 0.70
CA VAL A 275 -43.37 6.17 1.48
C VAL A 275 -42.15 7.09 1.56
N LYS A 276 -41.84 7.54 2.78
CA LYS A 276 -40.54 8.18 3.06
C LYS A 276 -39.50 7.09 3.28
N ARG A 277 -38.44 7.04 2.46
CA ARG A 277 -37.26 6.17 2.66
C ARG A 277 -36.75 6.42 4.09
N ARG A 278 -36.68 5.37 4.92
CA ARG A 278 -36.26 5.45 6.35
C ARG A 278 -34.77 5.13 6.57
N PHE A 279 -34.05 4.77 5.53
CA PHE A 279 -32.62 4.47 5.60
C PHE A 279 -31.83 5.71 5.25
N HIS A 280 -30.80 6.01 6.05
CA HIS A 280 -29.79 6.99 5.66
C HIS A 280 -29.02 6.39 4.49
N GLN A 281 -29.00 7.08 3.35
CA GLN A 281 -28.22 6.68 2.20
C GLN A 281 -26.74 6.72 2.59
N LEU A 282 -25.99 5.68 2.24
CA LEU A 282 -24.56 5.62 2.49
C LEU A 282 -23.81 6.47 1.46
N ASP A 283 -22.63 6.96 1.83
CA ASP A 283 -21.77 7.75 0.97
C ASP A 283 -21.18 6.93 -0.19
N ASP A 284 -21.07 5.61 0.00
CA ASP A 284 -20.62 4.64 -0.99
C ASP A 284 -21.77 3.84 -1.63
N ASP A 285 -23.01 4.34 -1.50
CA ASP A 285 -24.16 3.73 -2.16
C ASP A 285 -23.91 3.68 -3.69
N PRO A 286 -24.19 2.56 -4.37
CA PRO A 286 -24.05 2.43 -5.82
C PRO A 286 -24.68 3.58 -6.62
N GLU A 287 -25.79 4.15 -6.12
CA GLU A 287 -26.47 5.30 -6.74
C GLU A 287 -25.61 6.59 -6.77
N GLN A 288 -24.50 6.65 -6.02
CA GLN A 288 -23.61 7.81 -5.88
C GLN A 288 -22.27 7.62 -6.60
N GLU A 289 -21.65 8.74 -6.97
CA GLU A 289 -20.28 8.76 -7.51
C GLU A 289 -19.27 8.60 -6.36
N THR A 290 -18.39 7.60 -6.49
CA THR A 290 -17.40 7.25 -5.45
C THR A 290 -15.98 7.25 -6.00
N PHE A 291 -15.04 7.77 -5.22
CA PHE A 291 -13.61 7.66 -5.50
C PHE A 291 -13.11 6.26 -5.17
N ARG A 292 -12.30 5.69 -6.07
CA ARG A 292 -11.73 4.34 -5.93
C ARG A 292 -10.21 4.31 -5.94
N MET A 293 -9.58 5.28 -6.58
CA MET A 293 -8.12 5.33 -6.70
C MET A 293 -7.68 6.77 -6.92
N VAL A 294 -6.49 7.09 -6.43
CA VAL A 294 -5.80 8.37 -6.68
C VAL A 294 -4.35 8.04 -7.00
N GLU A 295 -3.96 8.29 -8.24
CA GLU A 295 -2.60 8.11 -8.74
C GLU A 295 -1.96 9.48 -8.97
N TYR A 296 -0.69 9.61 -8.58
CA TYR A 296 0.12 10.79 -8.88
C TYR A 296 1.07 10.45 -10.02
N GLU A 297 1.15 11.33 -11.01
CA GLU A 297 2.12 11.26 -12.10
C GLU A 297 3.07 12.45 -11.97
N ASP A 298 4.37 12.16 -11.89
CA ASP A 298 5.39 13.12 -11.44
C ASP A 298 5.99 13.94 -12.58
N GLU A 299 6.04 13.42 -13.81
CA GLU A 299 6.58 14.18 -14.94
C GLU A 299 5.70 15.36 -15.39
N LEU A 300 4.37 15.22 -15.31
CA LEU A 300 3.40 16.27 -15.63
C LEU A 300 2.85 16.98 -14.38
N ASP A 301 3.17 16.47 -13.18
CA ASP A 301 2.67 16.96 -11.90
C ASP A 301 1.13 16.94 -11.83
N LEU A 302 0.55 15.77 -12.09
CA LEU A 302 -0.90 15.58 -12.21
C LEU A 302 -1.43 14.54 -11.22
N LEU A 303 -2.67 14.73 -10.78
CA LEU A 303 -3.42 13.75 -10.00
C LEU A 303 -4.50 13.11 -10.87
N ALA A 304 -4.43 11.79 -11.06
CA ALA A 304 -5.45 11.00 -11.71
C ALA A 304 -6.36 10.34 -10.66
N VAL A 305 -7.62 10.74 -10.64
CA VAL A 305 -8.64 10.24 -9.70
C VAL A 305 -9.64 9.36 -10.44
N VAL A 306 -9.79 8.10 -10.02
CA VAL A 306 -10.81 7.20 -10.56
C VAL A 306 -12.10 7.39 -9.79
N GLU A 307 -13.15 7.81 -10.51
CA GLU A 307 -14.49 8.01 -9.98
C GLU A 307 -15.46 7.04 -10.67
N VAL A 308 -16.25 6.33 -9.88
CA VAL A 308 -17.16 5.26 -10.34
C VAL A 308 -18.59 5.60 -9.99
N ALA A 309 -19.50 5.45 -10.96
CA ALA A 309 -20.93 5.63 -10.80
C ALA A 309 -21.68 4.35 -11.19
N HIS A 310 -22.57 3.83 -10.34
CA HIS A 310 -23.41 2.67 -10.67
C HIS A 310 -24.84 3.12 -11.02
N ARG A 311 -24.96 3.99 -12.02
CA ARG A 311 -26.27 4.48 -12.49
C ARG A 311 -27.02 3.46 -13.38
N GLU A 312 -26.34 2.43 -13.87
CA GLU A 312 -26.88 1.36 -14.75
C GLU A 312 -26.55 -0.02 -14.15
N GLU A 313 -27.06 -1.13 -14.74
CA GLU A 313 -26.80 -2.51 -14.25
C GLU A 313 -25.29 -2.85 -14.20
N GLU A 314 -24.45 -2.09 -14.91
CA GLU A 314 -22.99 -2.16 -14.89
C GLU A 314 -22.40 -0.84 -14.35
N GLY A 315 -21.42 -0.93 -13.46
CA GLY A 315 -20.68 0.24 -12.97
C GLY A 315 -19.90 0.89 -14.10
N LYS A 316 -19.92 2.23 -14.20
CA LYS A 316 -19.12 2.99 -15.17
C LYS A 316 -18.07 3.81 -14.43
N ALA A 317 -16.84 3.73 -14.92
CA ALA A 317 -15.71 4.46 -14.35
C ALA A 317 -15.21 5.55 -15.30
N HIS A 318 -14.67 6.61 -14.72
CA HIS A 318 -13.95 7.63 -15.46
C HIS A 318 -12.77 8.13 -14.65
N VAL A 319 -11.69 8.47 -15.35
CA VAL A 319 -10.49 9.07 -14.77
C VAL A 319 -10.63 10.59 -14.87
N ARG A 320 -10.54 11.28 -13.73
CA ARG A 320 -10.45 12.75 -13.67
C ARG A 320 -9.02 13.14 -13.41
N ILE A 321 -8.47 13.93 -14.31
CA ILE A 321 -7.13 14.48 -14.23
C ILE A 321 -7.24 15.87 -13.61
N HIS A 322 -6.51 16.07 -12.52
CA HIS A 322 -6.43 17.30 -11.75
C HIS A 322 -5.00 17.83 -11.74
N ASP A 323 -4.86 19.14 -11.71
CA ASP A 323 -3.61 19.81 -11.40
C ASP A 323 -3.20 19.49 -9.96
N ASN A 324 -1.98 18.99 -9.76
CA ASN A 324 -1.53 18.55 -8.45
C ASN A 324 -1.39 19.71 -7.44
N GLN A 325 -0.99 20.90 -7.89
CA GLN A 325 -0.71 22.03 -6.98
C GLN A 325 -2.00 22.70 -6.46
N THR A 326 -3.01 22.79 -7.31
CA THR A 326 -4.24 23.56 -7.05
C THR A 326 -5.48 22.68 -6.86
N GLY A 327 -5.41 21.41 -7.26
CA GLY A 327 -6.57 20.51 -7.32
C GLY A 327 -7.55 20.83 -8.46
N MET A 328 -7.22 21.81 -9.32
CA MET A 328 -8.09 22.22 -10.41
C MET A 328 -8.33 21.06 -11.39
N PHE A 329 -9.59 20.82 -11.72
CA PHE A 329 -9.97 19.82 -12.71
C PHE A 329 -9.51 20.24 -14.11
N LEU A 330 -8.82 19.35 -14.82
CA LEU A 330 -8.29 19.58 -16.16
C LEU A 330 -9.05 18.78 -17.23
N LYS A 331 -9.24 17.47 -17.01
CA LYS A 331 -9.81 16.57 -18.03
C LYS A 331 -10.52 15.39 -17.41
N LYS A 332 -11.57 14.90 -18.09
CA LYS A 332 -12.28 13.65 -17.79
C LYS A 332 -12.10 12.67 -18.93
N VAL A 333 -11.66 11.46 -18.61
CA VAL A 333 -11.43 10.36 -19.56
C VAL A 333 -12.38 9.21 -19.19
N PRO A 334 -13.39 8.90 -20.01
CA PRO A 334 -14.27 7.77 -19.75
C PRO A 334 -13.52 6.45 -19.99
N LEU A 335 -13.67 5.51 -19.06
CA LEU A 335 -13.25 4.13 -19.27
C LEU A 335 -14.35 3.38 -20.03
N VAL A 336 -13.95 2.55 -20.99
CA VAL A 336 -14.88 1.84 -21.89
C VAL A 336 -15.46 0.59 -21.22
N GLU A 337 -14.64 -0.07 -20.41
CA GLU A 337 -15.00 -1.25 -19.64
C GLU A 337 -15.93 -0.94 -18.46
N SER A 338 -16.74 -1.95 -18.11
CA SER A 338 -17.53 -1.93 -16.89
C SER A 338 -16.62 -2.03 -15.67
N TRP A 339 -16.91 -1.26 -14.64
CA TRP A 339 -16.24 -1.34 -13.34
C TRP A 339 -17.05 -2.23 -12.40
N ASP A 340 -16.60 -3.47 -12.21
CA ASP A 340 -17.21 -4.42 -11.29
C ASP A 340 -16.42 -4.44 -9.98
N VAL A 341 -16.97 -3.81 -8.95
CA VAL A 341 -16.36 -3.69 -7.62
C VAL A 341 -16.07 -5.03 -6.93
N THR A 342 -16.60 -6.15 -7.43
CA THR A 342 -16.30 -7.48 -6.89
C THR A 342 -14.93 -7.99 -7.30
N TYR A 343 -14.33 -7.44 -8.36
CA TYR A 343 -13.02 -7.82 -8.86
C TYR A 343 -11.97 -6.74 -8.61
N SER A 344 -10.70 -7.13 -8.73
CA SER A 344 -9.57 -6.20 -8.59
C SER A 344 -9.41 -5.36 -9.86
N HIS A 345 -9.22 -4.05 -9.68
CA HIS A 345 -8.89 -3.09 -10.73
C HIS A 345 -7.62 -2.32 -10.29
N GLU A 346 -6.65 -2.19 -11.18
CA GLU A 346 -5.45 -1.37 -11.02
C GLU A 346 -5.38 -0.36 -12.16
N LEU A 347 -4.98 0.88 -11.88
CA LEU A 347 -4.81 1.92 -12.89
C LEU A 347 -3.46 2.60 -12.71
N PHE A 348 -2.73 2.76 -13.81
CA PHE A 348 -1.46 3.47 -13.86
C PHE A 348 -1.60 4.63 -14.84
N PHE A 349 -1.00 5.76 -14.51
CA PHE A 349 -0.95 6.93 -15.38
C PHE A 349 0.49 7.38 -15.51
N ASP A 350 1.00 7.37 -16.74
CA ASP A 350 2.38 7.73 -17.08
C ASP A 350 2.34 8.60 -18.34
N LEU A 351 2.72 9.86 -18.19
CA LEU A 351 2.65 10.92 -19.22
C LEU A 351 1.27 11.02 -19.87
N ASP A 352 1.13 10.49 -21.08
CA ASP A 352 -0.08 10.50 -21.88
C ASP A 352 -0.73 9.10 -21.98
N THR A 353 -0.27 8.14 -21.19
CA THR A 353 -0.72 6.74 -21.24
C THR A 353 -1.40 6.35 -19.94
N ILE A 354 -2.65 5.89 -20.04
CA ILE A 354 -3.35 5.27 -18.91
C ILE A 354 -3.41 3.76 -19.16
N VAL A 355 -2.93 2.98 -18.20
CA VAL A 355 -3.01 1.51 -18.23
C VAL A 355 -4.00 1.07 -17.17
N HIS A 356 -5.07 0.40 -17.59
CA HIS A 356 -6.05 -0.19 -16.68
C HIS A 356 -5.95 -1.71 -16.75
N ILE A 357 -5.75 -2.35 -15.60
CA ILE A 357 -5.72 -3.80 -15.47
C ILE A 357 -6.96 -4.23 -14.67
N GLU A 358 -7.80 -5.06 -15.27
CA GLU A 358 -8.97 -5.65 -14.61
C GLU A 358 -8.79 -7.15 -14.44
N GLN A 359 -9.17 -7.64 -13.26
CA GLN A 359 -9.39 -9.05 -13.01
C GLN A 359 -10.83 -9.39 -13.42
N LYS A 360 -11.00 -10.46 -14.20
CA LYS A 360 -12.30 -11.01 -14.59
C LYS A 360 -12.58 -12.30 -13.84
N LYS A 361 -13.81 -12.80 -14.04
CA LYS A 361 -14.23 -14.15 -13.67
C LYS A 361 -13.15 -15.18 -14.02
N ASN A 362 -12.97 -16.17 -13.14
CA ASN A 362 -11.98 -17.23 -13.27
C ASN A 362 -10.51 -16.76 -13.25
N ASN A 363 -10.21 -15.63 -12.61
CA ASN A 363 -8.85 -15.11 -12.45
C ASN A 363 -8.14 -14.84 -13.80
N GLN A 364 -8.92 -14.47 -14.82
CA GLN A 364 -8.41 -13.97 -16.08
C GLN A 364 -8.10 -12.47 -15.92
N PHE A 365 -7.03 -11.98 -16.53
CA PHE A 365 -6.66 -10.57 -16.47
C PHE A 365 -6.79 -9.94 -17.85
N CYS A 366 -7.30 -8.72 -17.93
CA CYS A 366 -7.30 -7.91 -19.13
C CYS A 366 -6.54 -6.61 -18.86
N CYS A 367 -5.76 -6.18 -19.84
CA CYS A 367 -5.00 -4.94 -19.79
C CYS A 367 -5.50 -4.03 -20.92
N HIS A 368 -6.01 -2.87 -20.54
CA HIS A 368 -6.53 -1.85 -21.44
C HIS A 368 -5.58 -0.66 -21.42
N VAL A 369 -5.19 -0.19 -22.59
CA VAL A 369 -4.22 0.91 -22.73
C VAL A 369 -4.87 2.05 -23.47
N TYR A 370 -4.91 3.21 -22.82
CA TYR A 370 -5.50 4.44 -23.31
C TYR A 370 -4.41 5.46 -23.60
N LYS A 371 -4.54 6.19 -24.71
CA LYS A 371 -3.66 7.30 -25.08
C LYS A 371 -4.41 8.62 -24.97
N VAL A 372 -3.99 9.48 -24.05
CA VAL A 372 -4.57 10.78 -23.78
C VAL A 372 -4.01 11.80 -24.77
N THR A 373 -4.80 12.16 -25.77
CA THR A 373 -4.38 13.18 -26.75
C THR A 373 -4.85 14.59 -26.36
N CYS A 374 -3.99 15.59 -26.56
CA CYS A 374 -4.43 16.98 -26.62
C CYS A 374 -5.13 17.21 -27.95
N ARG A 375 -6.40 17.62 -27.94
CA ARG A 375 -6.99 18.22 -29.13
C ARG A 375 -6.25 19.53 -29.38
N ARG A 376 -5.48 19.60 -30.46
CA ARG A 376 -5.08 20.91 -30.99
C ARG A 376 -6.38 21.61 -31.41
N PRO A 377 -6.62 22.87 -31.01
CA PRO A 377 -7.70 23.63 -31.60
C PRO A 377 -7.39 23.77 -33.11
N ASP A 378 -8.29 23.26 -33.94
CA ASP A 378 -8.27 23.46 -35.39
C ASP A 378 -8.55 24.92 -35.76
#